data_AF-A0A8I5TJX8-F1
#
_entry.id   AF-A0A8I5TJX8-F1
#
_cell.length_a   1.000
_cell.length_b   1.000
_cell.length_c   1.000
_cell.angle_alpha   90.00
_cell.angle_beta   90.00
_cell.angle_gamma   90.00
#
_symmetry.space_group_name_H-M   'P 1'
#
loop_
_entity.id
_entity.type
_entity.pdbx_description
1 polymer ?
#
loop_
_entity_poly.entity_id
_entity_poly.type
_entity_poly.pdbx_seq_one_letter_code
_entity_poly.pdbx_strand_id
1 'polypeptide(L)'
;MYGAGGGRAKPERKSGAKEEAGPGGAGGGGSRVELLVFGYACKLFRDDERALAQEQGQHLIPWMGDHKILIDRYDGRGHLHDLSEYDAEYSTWNRDYQLSEEEARIEALCDEERYLALHTDLLEEEARQVPSGLEKQESLRSERTSG
;
A
#
# COMPACT_ATOMS: atom_id res chain seq x y z
N MET A 1 2.29 49.05 -30.85
CA MET A 1 1.76 50.33 -30.34
C MET A 1 1.40 50.15 -28.88
N TYR A 2 2.01 50.93 -28.00
CA TYR A 2 1.77 50.95 -26.56
C TYR A 2 0.51 51.76 -26.27
N GLY A 3 -0.43 51.17 -25.52
CA GLY A 3 -1.65 51.81 -25.04
C GLY A 3 -1.75 51.63 -23.53
N ALA A 4 -1.74 52.75 -22.81
CA ALA A 4 -1.70 52.85 -21.37
C ALA A 4 -3.09 52.86 -20.72
N GLY A 5 -3.14 52.53 -19.43
CA GLY A 5 -3.97 53.23 -18.45
C GLY A 5 -5.16 52.47 -17.85
N GLY A 6 -5.21 52.44 -16.51
CA GLY A 6 -6.44 52.15 -15.77
C GLY A 6 -6.21 51.51 -14.40
N GLY A 7 -5.80 52.29 -13.40
CA GLY A 7 -5.65 51.81 -12.02
C GLY A 7 -6.97 51.64 -11.27
N ARG A 8 -6.98 50.77 -10.25
CA ARG A 8 -7.90 50.89 -9.10
C ARG A 8 -7.40 50.12 -7.86
N ALA A 9 -7.23 50.91 -6.79
CA ALA A 9 -7.27 50.66 -5.35
C ALA A 9 -6.78 49.31 -4.77
N LYS A 10 -5.74 49.38 -3.92
CA LYS A 10 -5.42 48.36 -2.90
C LYS A 10 -6.08 48.73 -1.57
N PRO A 11 -6.72 47.79 -0.85
CA PRO A 11 -7.09 48.00 0.54
C PRO A 11 -5.91 47.63 1.47
N GLU A 12 -5.47 48.60 2.28
CA GLU A 12 -4.57 48.39 3.42
C GLU A 12 -5.25 47.51 4.48
N ARG A 13 -4.57 46.46 4.95
CA ARG A 13 -4.96 45.73 6.16
C ARG A 13 -3.84 45.91 7.19
N LYS A 14 -4.15 46.64 8.26
CA LYS A 14 -3.34 46.72 9.49
C LYS A 14 -3.26 45.34 10.14
N SER A 15 -2.06 44.79 10.28
CA SER A 15 -1.77 43.65 11.16
C SER A 15 -1.28 44.17 12.51
N GLY A 16 -2.13 44.11 13.54
CA GLY A 16 -1.69 44.18 14.93
C GLY A 16 -1.27 42.80 15.39
N ALA A 17 0.02 42.60 15.63
CA ALA A 17 0.52 41.42 16.32
C ALA A 17 0.31 41.61 17.83
N LYS A 18 -0.39 40.68 18.47
CA LYS A 18 -0.35 40.52 19.92
C LYS A 18 0.01 39.08 20.23
N GLU A 19 1.23 38.94 20.72
CA GLU A 19 1.83 37.74 21.29
C GLU A 19 1.16 37.48 22.65
N GLU A 20 0.60 36.29 22.86
CA GLU A 20 0.15 35.84 24.18
C GLU A 20 0.51 34.36 24.35
N ALA A 21 1.08 34.07 25.52
CA ALA A 21 1.75 32.83 25.89
C ALA A 21 0.83 31.61 25.92
N GLY A 22 1.37 30.45 25.54
CA GLY A 22 0.70 29.17 25.68
C GLY A 22 0.67 28.68 27.14
N PRO A 23 -0.38 27.97 27.56
CA PRO A 23 -0.30 27.12 28.73
C PRO A 23 0.13 25.72 28.30
N GLY A 24 1.21 25.23 28.90
CA GLY A 24 1.52 23.83 28.92
C GLY A 24 0.39 23.03 29.57
N GLY A 25 0.13 21.84 29.04
CA GLY A 25 -0.85 20.91 29.57
C GLY A 25 -0.50 19.50 29.16
N ALA A 26 0.27 18.80 30.00
CA ALA A 26 0.37 17.35 29.98
C ALA A 26 -0.95 16.77 30.50
N GLY A 27 -1.56 15.84 29.75
CA GLY A 27 -2.77 15.15 30.17
C GLY A 27 -3.14 14.05 29.19
N GLY A 28 -2.95 12.79 29.62
CA GLY A 28 -3.32 11.60 28.86
C GLY A 28 -4.83 11.49 28.65
N GLY A 29 -5.20 11.19 27.42
CA GLY A 29 -6.54 10.85 26.95
C GLY A 29 -6.39 10.68 25.45
N GLY A 30 -6.57 9.47 24.93
CA GLY A 30 -6.34 9.15 23.52
C GLY A 30 -7.17 10.07 22.64
N SER A 31 -6.57 11.18 22.18
CA SER A 31 -7.24 12.09 21.27
C SER A 31 -7.34 11.34 19.96
N ARG A 32 -8.53 10.81 19.67
CA ARG A 32 -8.83 10.40 18.31
C ARG A 32 -8.62 11.63 17.44
N VAL A 33 -7.60 11.58 16.60
CA VAL A 33 -7.35 12.63 15.63
C VAL A 33 -8.50 12.57 14.63
N GLU A 34 -9.36 13.58 14.64
CA GLU A 34 -10.43 13.67 13.67
C GLU A 34 -9.85 14.11 12.32
N LEU A 35 -9.89 13.21 11.33
CA LEU A 35 -9.53 13.54 9.96
C LEU A 35 -10.74 14.21 9.28
N LEU A 36 -10.65 15.53 9.11
CA LEU A 36 -11.67 16.29 8.40
C LEU A 36 -11.33 16.33 6.92
N VAL A 37 -12.19 15.75 6.08
CA VAL A 37 -12.05 15.76 4.62
C VAL A 37 -13.03 16.79 4.05
N PHE A 38 -12.49 17.82 3.38
CA PHE A 38 -13.28 18.84 2.70
C PHE A 38 -13.05 18.75 1.19
N GLY A 39 -14.15 18.82 0.43
CA GLY A 39 -14.10 18.86 -1.04
C GLY A 39 -14.53 20.22 -1.57
N TYR A 40 -13.98 20.60 -2.73
CA TYR A 40 -14.39 21.77 -3.49
C TYR A 40 -14.98 21.34 -4.83
N ALA A 41 -15.89 22.15 -5.37
CA ALA A 41 -16.38 21.94 -6.74
C ALA A 41 -15.22 22.11 -7.73
N CYS A 42 -14.98 21.10 -8.58
CA CYS A 42 -14.07 21.20 -9.71
C CYS A 42 -14.86 21.36 -11.01
N LYS A 43 -14.37 22.22 -11.91
CA LYS A 43 -14.98 22.39 -13.23
C LYS A 43 -14.26 21.48 -14.21
N LEU A 44 -14.95 20.43 -14.65
CA LEU A 44 -14.46 19.55 -15.71
C LEU A 44 -14.76 20.19 -17.07
N PHE A 45 -13.75 20.22 -17.92
CA PHE A 45 -13.90 20.60 -19.32
C PHE A 45 -13.77 19.35 -20.16
N ARG A 46 -14.69 19.20 -21.11
CA ARG A 46 -14.66 18.06 -22.03
C ARG A 46 -13.53 18.29 -23.04
N ASP A 47 -12.60 17.35 -23.07
CA ASP A 47 -11.45 17.32 -23.97
C ASP A 47 -11.35 15.90 -24.53
N ASP A 48 -12.08 15.68 -25.63
CA ASP A 48 -12.23 14.36 -26.24
C ASP A 48 -10.90 13.88 -26.85
N GLU A 49 -10.05 14.79 -27.31
CA GLU A 49 -8.71 14.45 -27.84
C GLU A 49 -7.81 13.91 -26.74
N ARG A 50 -7.76 14.57 -25.57
CA ARG A 50 -6.99 14.05 -24.43
C ARG A 50 -7.57 12.77 -23.87
N ALA A 51 -8.90 12.65 -23.79
CA ALA A 51 -9.54 11.41 -23.38
C ALA A 51 -9.16 10.24 -24.29
N LEU A 52 -9.22 10.44 -25.61
CA LEU A 52 -8.82 9.44 -26.60
C LEU A 52 -7.32 9.10 -26.50
N ALA A 53 -6.45 10.11 -26.29
CA ALA A 53 -5.01 9.88 -26.12
C ALA A 53 -4.70 9.08 -24.85
N GLN A 54 -5.45 9.31 -23.77
CA GLN A 54 -5.36 8.53 -22.53
C GLN A 54 -5.79 7.08 -22.80
N GLU A 55 -6.93 6.87 -23.45
CA GLU A 55 -7.48 5.54 -23.77
C GLU A 55 -6.56 4.74 -24.70
N GLN A 56 -5.91 5.40 -25.66
CA GLN A 56 -4.90 4.80 -26.54
C GLN A 56 -3.57 4.49 -25.83
N GLY A 57 -3.43 4.81 -24.55
CA GLY A 57 -2.22 4.53 -23.78
C GLY A 57 -1.02 5.42 -24.12
N GLN A 58 -1.22 6.57 -24.78
CA GLN A 58 -0.10 7.46 -25.17
C GLN A 58 0.68 8.04 -23.99
N HIS A 59 0.07 8.03 -22.81
CA HIS A 59 0.69 8.45 -21.56
C HIS A 59 1.61 7.36 -20.96
N LEU A 60 1.55 6.14 -21.47
CA LEU A 60 2.33 5.03 -20.98
C LEU A 60 3.72 4.97 -21.63
N ILE A 61 4.71 4.54 -20.86
CA ILE A 61 6.09 4.31 -21.29
C ILE A 61 6.56 2.91 -20.88
N PRO A 62 7.51 2.29 -21.60
CA PRO A 62 8.12 1.01 -21.20
C PRO A 62 8.83 1.12 -19.85
N TRP A 63 8.61 0.14 -18.97
CA TRP A 63 9.31 0.02 -17.70
C TRP A 63 10.69 -0.59 -17.89
N MET A 64 11.75 0.12 -17.50
CA MET A 64 13.14 -0.39 -17.58
C MET A 64 13.55 -0.92 -18.97
N GLY A 65 12.94 -0.42 -20.04
CA GLY A 65 13.16 -0.88 -21.42
C GLY A 65 12.35 -2.12 -21.83
N ASP A 66 11.56 -2.73 -20.94
CA ASP A 66 10.65 -3.82 -21.28
C ASP A 66 9.32 -3.28 -21.81
N HIS A 67 9.04 -3.53 -23.10
CA HIS A 67 7.81 -3.12 -23.77
C HIS A 67 6.57 -3.95 -23.38
N LYS A 68 6.75 -5.07 -22.68
CA LYS A 68 5.63 -5.88 -22.16
C LYS A 68 5.01 -5.26 -20.91
N ILE A 69 5.77 -4.40 -20.22
CA ILE A 69 5.36 -3.76 -18.97
C ILE A 69 5.31 -2.26 -19.22
N LEU A 70 4.10 -1.72 -19.28
CA LEU A 70 3.86 -0.30 -19.49
C LEU A 70 3.48 0.37 -18.17
N ILE A 71 4.05 1.55 -17.91
CA ILE A 71 3.76 2.38 -16.73
C ILE A 71 3.38 3.80 -17.14
N ASP A 72 2.64 4.50 -16.28
CA ASP A 72 2.36 5.92 -16.50
C ASP A 72 3.67 6.74 -16.51
N ARG A 73 3.76 7.74 -17.40
CA ARG A 73 4.93 8.64 -17.50
C ARG A 73 5.26 9.36 -16.18
N TYR A 74 4.28 9.61 -15.34
CA TYR A 74 4.40 10.24 -14.03
C TYR A 74 4.32 9.23 -12.88
N ASP A 75 4.43 7.94 -13.18
CA ASP A 75 4.54 6.90 -12.17
C ASP A 75 5.82 7.12 -11.34
N GLY A 76 5.66 7.16 -10.01
CA GLY A 76 6.76 7.42 -9.08
C GLY A 76 7.87 6.38 -9.15
N ARG A 77 7.56 5.14 -9.59
CA ARG A 77 8.57 4.10 -9.80
C ARG A 77 9.62 4.55 -10.81
N GLY A 78 9.23 5.31 -11.85
CA GLY A 78 10.15 5.83 -12.88
C GLY A 78 11.26 6.73 -12.33
N HIS A 79 11.07 7.30 -11.14
CA HIS A 79 12.09 8.12 -10.48
C HIS A 79 13.14 7.27 -9.74
N LEU A 80 12.81 6.00 -9.45
CA LEU A 80 13.64 5.04 -8.74
C LEU A 80 14.24 4.05 -9.74
N HIS A 81 15.11 4.55 -10.61
CA HIS A 81 15.70 3.79 -11.73
C HIS A 81 17.01 3.09 -11.35
N ASP A 82 17.70 3.58 -10.31
CA ASP A 82 18.89 2.95 -9.76
C ASP A 82 18.61 2.52 -8.32
N LEU A 83 18.45 1.21 -8.15
CA LEU A 83 18.23 0.56 -6.86
C LEU A 83 19.50 -0.13 -6.35
N SER A 84 20.63 0.00 -7.05
CA SER A 84 21.87 -0.71 -6.72
C SER A 84 22.35 -0.41 -5.29
N GLU A 85 22.14 0.81 -4.80
CA GLU A 85 22.46 1.21 -3.42
C GLU A 85 21.64 0.44 -2.37
N TYR A 86 20.45 -0.03 -2.73
CA TYR A 86 19.52 -0.79 -1.87
C TYR A 86 19.45 -2.26 -2.23
N ASP A 87 20.26 -2.69 -3.21
CA ASP A 87 20.35 -4.10 -3.57
C ASP A 87 20.90 -4.87 -2.37
N ALA A 88 20.33 -6.06 -2.15
CA ALA A 88 20.70 -6.91 -1.04
C ALA A 88 22.20 -7.27 -1.09
N GLU A 89 22.80 -7.26 -2.28
CA GLU A 89 24.24 -7.48 -2.47
C GLU A 89 25.13 -6.38 -1.86
N TYR A 90 24.63 -5.14 -1.74
CA TYR A 90 25.43 -3.98 -1.29
C TYR A 90 24.99 -3.41 0.06
N SER A 91 23.75 -3.63 0.51
CA SER A 91 23.17 -2.97 1.70
C SER A 91 22.77 -3.89 2.85
N THR A 92 23.02 -5.21 2.77
CA THR A 92 22.55 -6.13 3.82
C THR A 92 23.66 -6.52 4.79
N TRP A 93 23.36 -6.50 6.10
CA TRP A 93 24.19 -7.08 7.16
C TRP A 93 24.45 -8.58 7.00
N ASN A 94 23.69 -9.24 6.11
CA ASN A 94 23.65 -10.68 5.93
C ASN A 94 24.19 -11.15 4.56
N ARG A 95 25.07 -10.37 3.92
CA ARG A 95 25.56 -10.62 2.56
C ARG A 95 26.24 -11.99 2.39
N ASP A 96 26.96 -12.44 3.41
CA ASP A 96 27.73 -13.69 3.37
C ASP A 96 26.97 -14.89 3.93
N TYR A 97 25.72 -14.69 4.37
CA TYR A 97 24.94 -15.76 4.95
C TYR A 97 24.34 -16.62 3.85
N GLN A 98 24.79 -17.88 3.84
CA GLN A 98 24.21 -18.94 3.05
C GLN A 98 23.49 -19.88 4.00
N LEU A 99 22.30 -20.31 3.62
CA LEU A 99 21.56 -21.31 4.38
C LEU A 99 22.43 -22.57 4.48
N SER A 100 22.55 -23.10 5.71
CA SER A 100 23.05 -24.45 5.87
C SER A 100 22.13 -25.44 5.15
N GLU A 101 22.64 -26.64 4.87
CA GLU A 101 21.85 -27.69 4.23
C GLU A 101 20.55 -27.99 5.00
N GLU A 102 20.60 -27.88 6.34
CA GLU A 102 19.43 -28.08 7.17
C GLU A 102 18.44 -26.92 7.08
N GLU A 103 18.91 -25.68 7.13
CA GLU A 103 18.04 -24.50 6.99
C GLU A 103 17.39 -24.45 5.60
N ALA A 104 18.11 -24.84 4.55
CA ALA A 104 17.56 -24.93 3.20
C ALA A 104 16.48 -26.01 3.08
N ARG A 105 16.66 -27.15 3.77
CA ARG A 105 15.61 -28.19 3.86
C ARG A 105 14.35 -27.68 4.56
N ILE A 106 14.53 -26.95 5.66
CA ILE A 106 13.41 -26.36 6.41
C ILE A 106 12.68 -25.32 5.56
N GLU A 107 13.40 -24.42 4.91
CA GLU A 107 12.83 -23.39 4.03
C GLU A 107 12.01 -24.02 2.90
N ALA A 108 12.52 -25.09 2.27
CA ALA A 108 11.80 -25.80 1.21
C ALA A 108 10.46 -26.38 1.69
N LEU A 109 10.44 -26.96 2.90
CA LEU A 109 9.19 -27.48 3.49
C LEU A 109 8.20 -26.33 3.78
N CYS A 110 8.69 -25.21 4.32
CA CYS A 110 7.86 -24.04 4.56
C CYS A 110 7.30 -23.44 3.26
N ASP A 111 8.07 -23.45 2.19
CA ASP A 111 7.64 -23.00 0.87
C ASP A 111 6.55 -23.87 0.27
N GLU A 112 6.64 -25.19 0.43
CA GLU A 112 5.58 -26.13 0.04
C GLU A 112 4.27 -25.84 0.79
N GLU A 113 4.32 -25.69 2.11
CA GLU A 113 3.14 -25.35 2.94
C GLU A 113 2.52 -23.99 2.55
N ARG A 114 3.38 -23.00 2.27
CA ARG A 114 2.94 -21.67 1.81
C ARG A 114 2.29 -21.73 0.44
N TYR A 115 2.84 -22.53 -0.48
CA TYR A 115 2.25 -22.73 -1.80
C TYR A 115 0.90 -23.45 -1.70
N LEU A 116 0.79 -24.47 -0.85
CA LEU A 116 -0.48 -25.16 -0.58
C LEU A 116 -1.55 -24.20 -0.06
N ALA A 117 -1.20 -23.31 0.88
CA ALA A 117 -2.12 -22.31 1.42
C ALA A 117 -2.61 -21.26 0.40
N LEU A 118 -1.79 -20.95 -0.62
CA LEU A 118 -2.20 -20.03 -1.69
C LEU A 118 -3.20 -20.68 -2.65
N HIS A 119 -3.08 -21.98 -2.88
CA HIS A 119 -3.87 -22.72 -3.86
C HIS A 119 -5.03 -23.51 -3.25
N THR A 120 -5.13 -23.55 -1.93
CA THR A 120 -6.15 -24.31 -1.21
C THR A 120 -6.72 -23.41 -0.10
N ASP A 121 -8.04 -23.27 -0.04
CA ASP A 121 -8.68 -22.61 1.10
C ASP A 121 -8.66 -23.56 2.30
N LEU A 122 -7.55 -23.55 3.02
CA LEU A 122 -7.31 -24.43 4.17
C LEU A 122 -8.34 -24.20 5.29
N LEU A 123 -8.86 -22.97 5.43
CA LEU A 123 -9.91 -22.63 6.40
C LEU A 123 -11.25 -23.24 6.03
N GLU A 124 -11.61 -23.22 4.75
CA GLU A 124 -12.84 -23.84 4.27
C GLU A 124 -12.75 -25.38 4.31
N GLU A 125 -11.61 -25.95 3.92
CA GLU A 125 -11.31 -27.38 4.05
C GLU A 125 -11.40 -27.84 5.50
N GLU A 126 -10.78 -27.12 6.43
CA GLU A 126 -10.83 -27.42 7.87
C GLU A 126 -12.28 -27.33 8.40
N ALA A 127 -13.04 -26.29 8.00
CA ALA A 127 -14.44 -26.14 8.38
C ALA A 127 -15.33 -27.30 7.88
N ARG A 128 -15.04 -27.87 6.70
CA ARG A 128 -15.74 -29.06 6.20
C ARG A 128 -15.35 -30.33 6.96
N GLN A 129 -14.10 -30.43 7.41
CA GLN A 129 -13.57 -31.63 8.06
C GLN A 129 -13.89 -31.67 9.56
N VAL A 130 -14.00 -30.52 10.24
CA VAL A 130 -14.29 -30.41 11.69
C VAL A 130 -15.54 -31.20 12.13
N PRO A 131 -16.71 -31.09 11.48
CA PRO A 131 -17.89 -31.89 11.85
C PRO A 131 -17.62 -33.39 11.81
N SER A 132 -16.96 -33.87 10.76
CA SER A 132 -16.63 -35.29 10.58
C SER A 132 -15.59 -35.81 11.59
N GLY A 133 -14.67 -34.94 12.02
CA GLY A 133 -13.69 -35.23 13.07
C GLY A 133 -14.35 -35.33 14.45
N LEU A 134 -15.27 -34.42 14.75
CA LEU A 134 -16.05 -34.42 15.99
C LEU A 134 -16.96 -35.65 16.10
N GLU A 135 -17.65 -36.03 15.02
CA GLU A 135 -18.48 -37.25 14.97
C GLU A 135 -17.67 -38.52 15.25
N LYS A 136 -16.48 -38.65 14.64
CA LYS A 136 -15.56 -39.77 14.90
C LYS A 136 -15.11 -39.79 16.36
N GLN A 137 -14.79 -38.62 16.92
CA GLN A 137 -14.36 -38.50 18.31
C GLN A 137 -15.48 -38.84 19.29
N GLU A 138 -16.73 -38.46 18.99
CA GLU A 138 -17.91 -38.83 19.77
C GLU A 138 -18.22 -40.32 19.71
N SER A 139 -18.15 -40.95 18.53
CA SER A 139 -18.29 -42.42 18.39
C SER A 139 -17.25 -43.15 19.25
N LEU A 140 -15.97 -42.78 19.10
CA LEU A 140 -14.87 -43.36 19.87
C LEU A 140 -15.00 -43.13 21.38
N ARG A 141 -15.67 -42.05 21.80
CA ARG A 141 -15.95 -41.76 23.21
C ARG A 141 -17.11 -42.60 23.72
N SER A 142 -18.18 -42.74 22.92
CA SER A 142 -19.33 -43.60 23.23
C SER A 142 -18.92 -45.06 23.36
N GLU A 143 -18.10 -45.56 22.43
CA GLU A 143 -17.58 -46.93 22.44
C GLU A 143 -16.71 -47.23 23.68
N ARG A 144 -15.92 -46.24 24.14
CA ARG A 144 -15.12 -46.35 25.37
C ARG A 144 -15.95 -46.34 26.66
N THR A 145 -17.11 -45.71 26.63
CA THR A 145 -18.01 -45.64 27.80
C THR A 145 -19.03 -46.78 27.86
N SER A 146 -19.11 -47.60 26.81
CA SER A 146 -20.03 -48.75 26.71
C SER A 146 -19.37 -50.12 26.93
N GLY A 147 -18.08 -50.16 27.26
CA GLY A 147 -17.35 -51.37 27.70
C GLY A 147 -17.02 -51.32 29.18
#